data_AF-A0A1A6FQJ1-F1
#
_entry.id   AF-A0A1A6FQJ1-F1
#
_cell.length_a   1.000
_cell.length_b   1.000
_cell.length_c   1.000
_cell.angle_alpha   90.00
_cell.angle_beta   90.00
_cell.angle_gamma   90.00
#
_symmetry.space_group_name_H-M   'P 1'
#
loop_
_entity.id
_entity.type
_entity.pdbx_description
1 polymer ?
#
loop_
_entity_poly.entity_id
_entity_poly.type
_entity_poly.pdbx_seq_one_letter_code
_entity_poly.pdbx_strand_id
1 'polypeptide(L)'
;MKLSHSLAGSASTLALAAVATVASASLQPALANSGNIFGGGSSLFSQAGRALYDCYKGGTIAGTTCNAAGAGQTNVTGEYASIGSGSGTRAFVTNDTHELLTGSDPFTLPAALPATPPAYLVSPIVSYPYTDTDHGYHLDFGFSDAPLATPVGSLTVSGHTPGGTWTPNTNWQTFSGTLTTPTILSITYSSTNFGAPVQVPSAAVAVDLGVNIPFPNSGVWQVKTQTSTTEPLTGKVIQTPIHLNPAQVCAIFAGKVTDWNSTTSIAYLTSAGTTATLAFSGFNTPGAVAYATASTPIKLVYRLDKSGTTFILTNFLRSYCPVLGAGYAWMNTASLPTTDFNGVFKPLVVANGGNTTNWISASLTENVARTITTTAGAIGYISNDFTKPYFPAAGSDPGGPNAAAIANEARRTAGIYTPSTSTPFTAPTIASTQAAWVPMPAPTTAGYADYDVYSKKRAYAPFTGGSLPATVGYLAVPPATATTAYPITGTTFLFTYSCLASANRETVLTDYLSWLYNGSLSGAAGTPTTINRNSTLTDPNVKTVLALNGFAPLPISWANPILSNFVNSGASTSIKSLPGATQGCTGVTGGA
;
A
#
# COMPACT_ATOMS: atom_id res chain seq x y z
N MET A 1 10.14 42.59 53.97
CA MET A 1 11.25 41.60 53.97
C MET A 1 11.83 41.60 52.55
N LYS A 2 13.07 42.11 52.41
CA LYS A 2 14.08 41.99 51.32
C LYS A 2 13.60 41.54 49.92
N LEU A 3 13.65 42.35 48.83
CA LEU A 3 14.81 42.73 47.98
C LEU A 3 15.74 41.53 47.71
N SER A 4 16.06 41.11 46.48
CA SER A 4 16.80 41.86 45.45
C SER A 4 17.10 41.00 44.20
N HIS A 5 17.14 41.62 43.00
CA HIS A 5 18.17 41.57 41.93
C HIS A 5 18.62 40.19 41.38
N SER A 6 18.86 39.93 40.10
CA SER A 6 19.38 40.74 38.99
C SER A 6 19.28 39.95 37.66
N LEU A 7 18.99 40.64 36.55
CA LEU A 7 19.53 40.26 35.24
C LEU A 7 21.01 40.69 35.16
N ALA A 8 21.89 39.75 34.86
CA ALA A 8 23.16 39.90 34.16
C ALA A 8 23.43 38.49 33.59
N GLY A 9 23.65 38.25 32.30
CA GLY A 9 24.35 39.09 31.34
C GLY A 9 25.56 38.29 30.86
N SER A 10 25.33 37.34 29.96
CA SER A 10 26.35 36.81 29.05
C SER A 10 25.65 36.05 27.92
N ALA A 11 25.08 36.80 26.99
CA ALA A 11 25.00 36.35 25.61
C ALA A 11 26.44 36.26 25.08
N SER A 12 26.87 35.10 24.60
CA SER A 12 27.87 34.98 23.53
C SER A 12 27.92 33.55 23.02
N THR A 13 27.56 33.43 21.74
CA THR A 13 28.25 32.55 20.76
C THR A 13 28.25 31.04 21.04
N LEU A 14 27.07 30.41 21.10
CA LEU A 14 26.93 28.99 20.72
C LEU A 14 25.66 28.71 19.89
N ALA A 15 25.08 29.75 19.29
CA ALA A 15 23.85 29.68 18.49
C ALA A 15 24.08 29.81 16.98
N LEU A 16 25.33 29.85 16.51
CA LEU A 16 25.66 29.98 15.08
C LEU A 16 26.59 28.87 14.54
N ALA A 17 26.96 27.88 15.36
CA ALA A 17 27.79 26.73 14.95
C ALA A 17 27.05 25.38 15.00
N ALA A 18 25.84 25.30 15.56
CA ALA A 18 25.01 24.08 15.54
C ALA A 18 24.17 23.95 14.24
N VAL A 19 24.18 24.96 13.37
CA VAL A 19 23.44 24.98 12.09
C VAL A 19 24.31 24.47 10.92
N ALA A 20 25.59 24.14 11.16
CA ALA A 20 26.53 23.80 10.08
C ALA A 20 27.09 22.36 10.12
N THR A 21 26.69 21.50 11.07
CA THR A 21 27.25 20.13 11.18
C THR A 21 26.25 19.02 11.53
N VAL A 22 24.94 19.27 11.45
CA VAL A 22 23.90 18.22 11.63
C VAL A 22 23.15 17.93 10.33
N ALA A 23 23.69 18.36 9.18
CA ALA A 23 23.16 18.08 7.84
C ALA A 23 23.52 16.68 7.31
N SER A 24 24.13 15.84 8.11
CA SER A 24 24.23 14.42 7.83
C SER A 24 23.06 13.72 8.51
N ALA A 25 21.98 13.47 7.74
CA ALA A 25 21.35 12.15 7.79
C ALA A 25 22.48 11.13 7.95
N SER A 26 22.38 10.20 8.89
CA SER A 26 23.34 9.12 9.12
C SER A 26 23.77 8.56 7.77
N LEU A 27 24.87 9.08 7.21
CA LEU A 27 25.35 8.72 5.89
C LEU A 27 25.85 7.30 6.07
N GLN A 28 25.03 6.33 5.68
CA GLN A 28 25.50 4.97 5.56
C GLN A 28 26.74 5.01 4.65
N PRO A 29 27.79 4.23 4.96
CA PRO A 29 28.98 4.25 4.14
C PRO A 29 28.58 3.92 2.70
N ALA A 30 28.76 4.89 1.82
CA ALA A 30 28.37 4.90 0.40
C ALA A 30 29.07 3.82 -0.46
N LEU A 31 29.75 2.86 0.17
CA LEU A 31 30.71 1.93 -0.42
C LEU A 31 30.44 0.46 -0.05
N ALA A 32 29.24 0.10 0.44
CA ALA A 32 28.87 -1.31 0.54
C ALA A 32 28.72 -1.90 -0.87
N ASN A 33 29.66 -2.77 -1.23
CA ASN A 33 29.88 -3.26 -2.60
C ASN A 33 29.09 -4.55 -2.91
N SER A 34 28.11 -4.92 -2.08
CA SER A 34 27.36 -6.16 -2.23
C SER A 34 26.20 -5.95 -3.23
N GLY A 35 26.01 -6.90 -4.14
CA GLY A 35 24.96 -6.86 -5.16
C GLY A 35 23.53 -7.06 -4.64
N ASN A 36 23.22 -6.66 -3.41
CA ASN A 36 21.92 -6.84 -2.79
C ASN A 36 21.00 -5.64 -3.05
N ILE A 37 19.69 -5.84 -2.95
CA ILE A 37 18.70 -4.75 -2.96
C ILE A 37 17.91 -4.81 -1.65
N PHE A 38 17.92 -3.73 -0.88
CA PHE A 38 17.24 -3.68 0.41
C PHE A 38 16.23 -2.54 0.51
N GLY A 39 15.07 -2.85 1.08
CA GLY A 39 14.05 -1.86 1.37
C GLY A 39 12.79 -2.45 2.01
N GLY A 40 11.73 -1.66 2.06
CA GLY A 40 10.49 -2.09 2.69
C GLY A 40 9.52 -0.95 2.97
N GLY A 41 8.48 -1.26 3.72
CA GLY A 41 7.42 -0.33 4.08
C GLY A 41 6.06 -1.00 4.02
N SER A 42 5.33 -0.77 2.92
CA SER A 42 3.95 -1.24 2.74
C SER A 42 3.74 -2.68 3.21
N SER A 43 2.89 -2.87 4.22
CA SER A 43 2.46 -4.21 4.59
C SER A 43 1.43 -4.78 3.61
N LEU A 44 0.79 -3.92 2.81
CA LEU A 44 -0.17 -4.33 1.78
C LEU A 44 0.54 -5.14 0.70
N PHE A 45 1.71 -4.68 0.26
CA PHE A 45 2.48 -5.36 -0.78
C PHE A 45 3.48 -6.39 -0.22
N SER A 46 3.32 -6.82 1.03
CA SER A 46 4.36 -7.58 1.72
C SER A 46 4.61 -8.96 1.14
N GLN A 47 3.56 -9.75 0.88
CA GLN A 47 3.75 -11.10 0.33
C GLN A 47 4.22 -11.03 -1.14
N ALA A 48 3.61 -10.16 -1.93
CA ALA A 48 3.99 -9.99 -3.34
C ALA A 48 5.40 -9.41 -3.49
N GLY A 49 5.76 -8.37 -2.74
CA GLY A 49 7.08 -7.76 -2.78
C GLY A 49 8.17 -8.78 -2.46
N ARG A 50 7.98 -9.56 -1.39
CA ARG A 50 8.91 -10.63 -1.04
C ARG A 50 9.00 -11.70 -2.12
N ALA A 51 7.85 -12.21 -2.59
CA ALA A 51 7.81 -13.23 -3.63
C ALA A 51 8.42 -12.76 -4.96
N LEU A 52 8.34 -11.46 -5.28
CA LEU A 52 9.00 -10.88 -6.45
C LEU A 52 10.51 -10.92 -6.32
N TYR A 53 11.07 -10.61 -5.15
CA TYR A 53 12.52 -10.73 -4.92
C TYR A 53 13.00 -12.18 -4.94
N ASP A 54 12.28 -13.08 -4.28
CA ASP A 54 12.61 -14.51 -4.30
C ASP A 54 12.54 -15.06 -5.75
N CYS A 55 11.55 -14.62 -6.52
CA CYS A 55 11.39 -14.97 -7.93
C CYS A 55 12.50 -14.37 -8.80
N TYR A 56 12.89 -13.11 -8.57
CA TYR A 56 13.97 -12.43 -9.29
C TYR A 56 15.32 -13.12 -9.09
N LYS A 57 15.58 -13.69 -7.90
CA LYS A 57 16.78 -14.49 -7.60
C LYS A 57 16.76 -15.88 -8.26
N GLY A 58 15.64 -16.29 -8.85
CA GLY A 58 15.46 -17.60 -9.47
C GLY A 58 14.80 -18.65 -8.55
N GLY A 59 14.15 -18.21 -7.48
CA GLY A 59 13.44 -19.08 -6.54
C GLY A 59 12.17 -19.71 -7.13
N THR A 60 11.59 -20.66 -6.38
CA THR A 60 10.35 -21.35 -6.75
C THR A 60 9.16 -20.74 -6.00
N ILE A 61 8.14 -20.29 -6.74
CA ILE A 61 6.89 -19.73 -6.20
C ILE A 61 5.71 -20.55 -6.73
N ALA A 62 4.79 -20.97 -5.87
CA ALA A 62 3.67 -21.88 -6.23
C ALA A 62 4.07 -23.17 -6.98
N GLY A 63 5.24 -23.75 -6.67
CA GLY A 63 5.77 -24.90 -7.41
C GLY A 63 6.26 -24.58 -8.82
N THR A 64 6.22 -23.30 -9.22
CA THR A 64 6.77 -22.78 -10.47
C THR A 64 8.13 -22.18 -10.18
N THR A 65 9.19 -22.74 -10.78
CA THR A 65 10.52 -22.14 -10.70
C THR A 65 10.55 -20.88 -11.56
N CYS A 66 10.82 -19.75 -10.94
CA CYS A 66 11.08 -18.52 -11.67
C CYS A 66 12.41 -18.67 -12.38
N ASN A 67 12.41 -18.75 -13.70
CA ASN A 67 13.64 -18.76 -14.49
C ASN A 67 14.16 -17.34 -14.73
N ALA A 68 14.22 -16.51 -13.68
CA ALA A 68 14.89 -15.23 -13.72
C ALA A 68 16.41 -15.43 -13.66
N ALA A 69 16.97 -16.04 -14.70
CA ALA A 69 18.41 -16.28 -14.81
C ALA A 69 18.91 -15.73 -16.13
N GLY A 70 18.84 -14.40 -16.27
CA GLY A 70 19.35 -13.64 -17.40
C GLY A 70 20.67 -12.94 -17.12
N ALA A 71 21.80 -13.63 -17.28
CA ALA A 71 23.19 -13.19 -17.03
C ALA A 71 23.56 -12.76 -15.59
N GLY A 72 24.26 -13.64 -14.87
CA GLY A 72 25.19 -13.24 -13.79
C GLY A 72 24.58 -12.74 -12.47
N GLN A 73 23.25 -12.67 -12.32
CA GLN A 73 22.59 -12.09 -11.13
C GLN A 73 22.08 -13.10 -10.09
N THR A 74 22.54 -14.36 -10.11
CA THR A 74 22.26 -15.36 -9.05
C THR A 74 22.73 -14.93 -7.65
N ASN A 75 23.46 -13.81 -7.57
CA ASN A 75 24.01 -13.23 -6.35
C ASN A 75 23.23 -12.01 -5.85
N VAL A 76 22.17 -11.57 -6.54
CA VAL A 76 21.33 -10.46 -6.08
C VAL A 76 20.33 -10.96 -5.05
N THR A 77 20.49 -10.52 -3.80
CA THR A 77 19.55 -10.82 -2.73
C THR A 77 18.66 -9.62 -2.49
N GLY A 78 17.35 -9.81 -2.70
CA GLY A 78 16.33 -8.81 -2.42
C GLY A 78 15.67 -9.06 -1.06
N GLU A 79 15.57 -8.02 -0.25
CA GLU A 79 14.99 -8.08 1.10
C GLU A 79 13.86 -7.06 1.24
N TYR A 80 12.75 -7.49 1.86
CA TYR A 80 11.56 -6.66 2.05
C TYR A 80 11.12 -6.62 3.51
N ALA A 81 11.20 -5.45 4.13
CA ALA A 81 10.69 -5.22 5.48
C ALA A 81 9.21 -4.80 5.46
N SER A 82 8.30 -5.66 5.94
CA SER A 82 6.85 -5.34 6.04
C SER A 82 6.54 -4.67 7.37
N ILE A 83 6.52 -3.33 7.39
CA ILE A 83 6.38 -2.57 8.65
C ILE A 83 5.48 -1.32 8.55
N GLY A 84 4.72 -1.20 7.47
CA GLY A 84 3.82 -0.09 7.20
C GLY A 84 4.41 0.98 6.27
N SER A 85 3.52 1.53 5.46
CA SER A 85 3.79 2.56 4.44
C SER A 85 4.44 3.83 5.00
N GLY A 86 4.04 4.25 6.22
CA GLY A 86 4.65 5.42 6.85
C GLY A 86 6.14 5.20 7.15
N SER A 87 6.53 3.99 7.54
CA SER A 87 7.91 3.66 7.83
C SER A 87 8.76 3.50 6.56
N GLY A 88 8.20 2.93 5.49
CA GLY A 88 8.86 2.90 4.18
C GLY A 88 9.11 4.29 3.62
N THR A 89 8.14 5.20 3.79
CA THR A 89 8.32 6.62 3.42
C THR A 89 9.39 7.27 4.29
N ARG A 90 9.39 7.03 5.61
CA ARG A 90 10.43 7.57 6.50
C ARG A 90 11.81 7.11 6.10
N ALA A 91 12.02 5.79 5.95
CA ALA A 91 13.29 5.21 5.54
C ALA A 91 13.80 5.87 4.25
N PHE A 92 12.95 6.00 3.24
CA PHE A 92 13.31 6.65 1.98
C PHE A 92 13.68 8.13 2.15
N VAL A 93 12.94 8.88 2.97
CA VAL A 93 13.21 10.31 3.16
C VAL A 93 14.49 10.54 3.95
N THR A 94 14.76 9.70 4.95
CA THR A 94 15.94 9.79 5.81
C THR A 94 17.18 9.11 5.23
N ASN A 95 17.00 8.27 4.20
CA ASN A 95 17.99 7.28 3.75
C ASN A 95 18.54 6.43 4.90
N ASP A 96 17.66 5.99 5.80
CA ASP A 96 18.04 5.23 7.00
C ASP A 96 17.29 3.90 7.11
N THR A 97 18.04 2.80 7.09
CA THR A 97 17.50 1.44 7.22
C THR A 97 16.95 1.14 8.62
N HIS A 98 17.31 1.91 9.65
CA HIS A 98 16.76 1.75 11.01
C HIS A 98 15.26 2.05 11.07
N GLU A 99 14.76 2.90 10.19
CA GLU A 99 13.32 3.16 10.05
C GLU A 99 12.55 1.92 9.59
N LEU A 100 13.24 0.89 9.09
CA LEU A 100 12.68 -0.39 8.69
C LEU A 100 12.64 -1.45 9.81
N LEU A 101 13.07 -1.10 11.02
CA LEU A 101 13.04 -1.97 12.20
C LEU A 101 11.70 -1.83 12.94
N THR A 102 11.16 -2.94 13.44
CA THR A 102 9.90 -2.91 14.18
C THR A 102 10.03 -2.19 15.53
N GLY A 103 9.43 -1.02 15.61
CA GLY A 103 9.02 -0.37 16.84
C GLY A 103 7.83 0.52 16.51
N SER A 104 6.69 0.25 17.12
CA SER A 104 5.68 1.30 17.20
C SER A 104 6.30 2.45 17.99
N ASP A 105 6.16 3.66 17.48
CA ASP A 105 6.45 4.90 18.19
C ASP A 105 5.64 4.94 19.51
N PRO A 106 6.22 5.07 20.72
CA PRO A 106 7.63 5.02 21.10
C PRO A 106 8.11 3.57 21.35
N PHE A 107 9.30 3.26 20.81
CA PHE A 107 9.93 1.94 20.75
C PHE A 107 9.93 1.19 22.10
N THR A 108 9.06 0.19 22.23
CA THR A 108 9.39 -1.00 23.02
C THR A 108 9.79 -2.06 22.01
N LEU A 109 11.10 -2.32 21.86
CA LEU A 109 11.59 -3.42 21.05
C LEU A 109 10.92 -4.71 21.57
N PRO A 110 10.11 -5.41 20.76
CA PRO A 110 9.81 -6.80 21.06
C PRO A 110 11.15 -7.54 21.10
N ALA A 111 11.29 -8.57 21.95
CA ALA A 111 12.50 -9.40 22.01
C ALA A 111 12.86 -10.10 20.68
N ALA A 112 12.05 -9.91 19.63
CA ALA A 112 12.31 -10.31 18.25
C ALA A 112 12.01 -9.12 17.31
N LEU A 113 13.01 -8.69 16.55
CA LEU A 113 12.87 -7.82 15.37
C LEU A 113 12.26 -8.64 14.19
N PRO A 114 11.62 -7.99 13.20
CA PRO A 114 10.20 -8.14 12.82
C PRO A 114 9.60 -9.54 12.79
N ALA A 115 8.27 -9.55 12.94
CA ALA A 115 7.33 -10.65 12.78
C ALA A 115 7.85 -11.82 11.92
N THR A 116 7.75 -13.01 12.51
CA THR A 116 7.86 -14.28 11.81
C THR A 116 7.22 -14.16 10.42
N PRO A 117 7.94 -14.46 9.32
CA PRO A 117 7.36 -14.46 7.98
C PRO A 117 6.04 -15.26 8.01
N PRO A 118 4.93 -14.80 7.41
CA PRO A 118 3.77 -15.67 7.26
C PRO A 118 4.20 -16.91 6.47
N ALA A 119 3.70 -18.07 6.88
CA ALA A 119 3.86 -19.30 6.11
C ALA A 119 3.30 -19.05 4.70
N TYR A 120 4.18 -19.16 3.70
CA TYR A 120 3.85 -18.89 2.31
C TYR A 120 2.77 -19.86 1.78
N LEU A 121 2.11 -19.46 0.69
CA LEU A 121 1.20 -20.29 -0.13
C LEU A 121 1.89 -21.43 -0.89
N VAL A 122 3.15 -21.64 -0.59
CA VAL A 122 4.01 -22.70 -1.08
C VAL A 122 4.61 -23.39 0.11
N SER A 123 4.84 -24.71 -0.06
CA SER A 123 5.56 -25.54 0.90
C SER A 123 6.61 -24.73 1.67
N PRO A 124 6.63 -24.84 3.00
CA PRO A 124 7.49 -24.02 3.84
C PRO A 124 8.90 -24.01 3.26
N ILE A 125 9.45 -22.82 3.03
CA ILE A 125 10.87 -22.68 2.69
C ILE A 125 11.63 -23.22 3.91
N VAL A 126 12.11 -24.46 3.79
CA VAL A 126 12.60 -25.28 4.92
C VAL A 126 13.96 -24.79 5.44
N SER A 127 14.64 -23.90 4.71
CA SER A 127 15.87 -23.27 5.14
C SER A 127 16.00 -21.85 4.59
N TYR A 128 16.25 -20.89 5.48
CA TYR A 128 16.72 -19.55 5.13
C TYR A 128 18.25 -19.56 5.19
N PRO A 129 18.98 -19.45 4.07
CA PRO A 129 20.43 -19.45 4.08
C PRO A 129 20.92 -18.00 4.24
N TYR A 130 21.13 -17.54 5.48
CA TYR A 130 21.93 -16.34 5.73
C TYR A 130 23.06 -16.69 6.70
N THR A 131 24.27 -16.77 6.17
CA THR A 131 25.53 -16.81 6.95
C THR A 131 26.56 -15.84 6.37
N ASP A 132 26.13 -14.81 5.64
CA ASP A 132 27.04 -13.89 4.99
C ASP A 132 27.33 -12.68 5.87
N THR A 133 28.60 -12.57 6.28
CA THR A 133 29.14 -11.55 7.16
C THR A 133 29.49 -10.24 6.46
N ASP A 134 29.27 -10.11 5.15
CA ASP A 134 29.64 -8.93 4.34
C ASP A 134 28.51 -7.89 4.11
N HIS A 135 27.39 -7.97 4.83
CA HIS A 135 26.22 -7.12 4.55
C HIS A 135 26.30 -5.75 5.23
N GLY A 136 26.94 -4.80 4.56
CA GLY A 136 26.69 -3.36 4.78
C GLY A 136 25.32 -2.99 4.18
N TYR A 137 24.25 -3.12 4.98
CA TYR A 137 22.89 -2.86 4.51
C TYR A 137 22.70 -1.38 4.19
N HIS A 138 22.40 -1.08 2.92
CA HIS A 138 22.06 0.25 2.42
C HIS A 138 20.59 0.29 1.99
N LEU A 139 19.92 1.44 2.06
CA LEU A 139 18.55 1.55 1.57
C LEU A 139 18.53 1.84 0.06
N ASP A 140 17.84 1.00 -0.72
CA ASP A 140 17.64 1.23 -2.17
C ASP A 140 16.24 1.73 -2.50
N PHE A 141 15.26 1.30 -1.72
CA PHE A 141 13.87 1.66 -1.97
C PHE A 141 13.02 1.71 -0.70
N GLY A 142 12.01 2.58 -0.71
CA GLY A 142 10.89 2.56 0.22
C GLY A 142 9.61 2.15 -0.51
N PHE A 143 8.74 1.38 0.14
CA PHE A 143 7.41 1.07 -0.39
C PHE A 143 6.31 1.78 0.38
N SER A 144 5.37 2.38 -0.33
CA SER A 144 4.18 2.97 0.28
C SER A 144 2.96 2.93 -0.63
N ASP A 145 1.79 2.64 -0.07
CA ASP A 145 0.51 2.73 -0.80
C ASP A 145 -0.10 4.16 -0.79
N ALA A 146 0.60 5.09 -0.15
CA ALA A 146 0.33 6.53 -0.19
C ALA A 146 1.42 7.22 -1.02
N PRO A 147 1.11 8.29 -1.78
CA PRO A 147 2.11 9.01 -2.54
C PRO A 147 3.01 9.86 -1.63
N LEU A 148 4.21 10.17 -2.10
CA LEU A 148 5.08 11.19 -1.51
C LEU A 148 4.38 12.56 -1.56
N ALA A 149 4.64 13.37 -0.52
CA ALA A 149 4.18 14.75 -0.49
C ALA A 149 4.73 15.56 -1.68
N THR A 150 3.94 16.49 -2.18
CA THR A 150 4.28 17.39 -3.29
C THR A 150 4.00 18.84 -2.87
N PRO A 151 4.94 19.79 -3.07
CA PRO A 151 6.24 19.67 -3.76
C PRO A 151 7.34 18.98 -2.93
N VAL A 152 8.52 18.67 -3.52
CA VAL A 152 9.64 17.98 -2.83
C VAL A 152 10.04 18.65 -1.52
N GLY A 153 10.01 19.99 -1.46
CA GLY A 153 10.31 20.73 -0.23
C GLY A 153 9.31 20.51 0.92
N SER A 154 8.17 19.89 0.65
CA SER A 154 7.19 19.44 1.66
C SER A 154 7.36 17.98 2.05
N LEU A 155 8.33 17.26 1.47
CA LEU A 155 8.63 15.88 1.79
C LEU A 155 9.43 15.81 3.09
N THR A 156 8.70 16.04 4.19
CA THR A 156 9.23 16.08 5.55
C THR A 156 8.58 14.99 6.38
N VAL A 157 9.38 14.27 7.15
CA VAL A 157 8.96 13.19 8.03
C VAL A 157 9.49 13.38 9.44
N SER A 158 8.85 12.75 10.41
CA SER A 158 9.40 12.58 11.76
C SER A 158 10.31 11.36 11.75
N GLY A 159 11.63 11.55 11.60
CA GLY A 159 12.62 10.48 11.62
C GLY A 159 13.21 10.26 13.01
N HIS A 160 13.82 9.09 13.19
CA HIS A 160 14.47 8.64 14.41
C HIS A 160 15.98 8.62 14.20
N THR A 161 16.74 9.35 15.00
CA THR A 161 18.19 9.17 15.03
C THR A 161 18.55 8.00 15.95
N PRO A 162 19.29 6.97 15.47
CA PRO A 162 19.77 5.91 16.33
C PRO A 162 20.70 6.49 17.41
N GLY A 163 20.34 6.31 18.69
CA GLY A 163 21.30 6.48 19.77
C GLY A 163 21.97 5.14 20.04
N GLY A 164 23.12 4.90 19.43
CA GLY A 164 23.95 3.70 19.64
C GLY A 164 24.58 3.13 18.37
N THR A 165 25.60 2.28 18.54
CA THR A 165 26.25 1.54 17.46
C THR A 165 25.41 0.33 17.08
N TRP A 166 24.96 0.25 15.82
CA TRP A 166 24.26 -0.91 15.27
C TRP A 166 25.28 -1.83 14.58
N THR A 167 25.40 -3.06 15.10
CA THR A 167 26.16 -4.14 14.46
C THR A 167 25.28 -5.39 14.50
N PRO A 168 24.53 -5.71 13.42
CA PRO A 168 23.75 -6.94 13.38
C PRO A 168 24.74 -8.11 13.42
N ASN A 169 24.63 -8.97 14.42
CA ASN A 169 25.40 -10.21 14.44
C ASN A 169 24.62 -11.24 13.61
N THR A 170 25.17 -11.59 12.46
CA THR A 170 24.88 -12.81 11.67
C THR A 170 23.51 -12.97 10.98
N ASN A 171 22.42 -12.31 11.38
CA ASN A 171 21.15 -12.27 10.61
C ASN A 171 20.16 -11.22 11.15
N TRP A 172 19.10 -10.92 10.37
CA TRP A 172 18.00 -9.98 10.70
C TRP A 172 17.20 -10.33 11.97
N GLN A 173 17.38 -11.52 12.54
CA GLN A 173 16.55 -12.04 13.63
C GLN A 173 17.13 -11.72 15.01
N THR A 174 18.43 -11.46 15.11
CA THR A 174 19.10 -11.22 16.39
C THR A 174 19.70 -9.82 16.46
N PHE A 175 19.13 -9.00 17.35
CA PHE A 175 19.76 -7.78 17.84
C PHE A 175 20.32 -8.03 19.22
N SER A 176 21.64 -7.88 19.36
CA SER A 176 22.30 -7.76 20.66
C SER A 176 22.69 -6.29 20.88
N GLY A 177 21.78 -5.50 21.42
CA GLY A 177 22.04 -4.12 21.77
C GLY A 177 20.92 -3.52 22.61
N THR A 178 21.16 -2.32 23.13
CA THR A 178 20.11 -1.47 23.72
C THR A 178 20.00 -0.27 22.81
N LEU A 179 18.91 -0.19 22.03
CA LEU A 179 18.61 1.06 21.31
C LEU A 179 18.18 2.07 22.37
N THR A 180 18.95 3.15 22.56
CA THR A 180 18.50 4.23 23.44
C THR A 180 17.30 4.93 22.80
N THR A 181 16.50 5.62 23.61
CA THR A 181 15.27 6.30 23.15
C THR A 181 15.62 7.23 21.99
N PRO A 182 15.11 6.97 20.77
CA PRO A 182 15.47 7.78 19.63
C PRO A 182 14.99 9.21 19.83
N THR A 183 15.81 10.18 19.43
CA THR A 183 15.33 11.56 19.31
C THR A 183 14.50 11.65 18.04
N ILE A 184 13.24 12.08 18.15
CA ILE A 184 12.39 12.34 16.99
C ILE A 184 12.77 13.69 16.42
N LEU A 185 13.23 13.72 15.17
CA LEU A 185 13.61 14.93 14.45
C LEU A 185 12.75 15.08 13.19
N SER A 186 12.50 16.33 12.80
CA SER A 186 11.88 16.63 11.52
C SER A 186 12.96 16.59 10.44
N ILE A 187 12.87 15.63 9.52
CA ILE A 187 13.84 15.41 8.44
C ILE A 187 13.15 15.66 7.09
N THR A 188 13.76 16.47 6.24
CA THR A 188 13.27 16.76 4.89
C THR A 188 14.16 16.09 3.86
N TYR A 189 13.56 15.54 2.80
CA TYR A 189 14.29 14.88 1.72
C TYR A 189 15.33 15.82 1.08
N SER A 190 16.55 15.32 0.94
CA SER A 190 17.68 16.10 0.41
C SER A 190 17.90 15.81 -1.07
N SER A 191 17.30 16.62 -1.95
CA SER A 191 17.51 16.46 -3.39
C SER A 191 18.92 16.82 -3.84
N THR A 192 19.66 17.58 -3.05
CA THR A 192 21.07 17.89 -3.28
C THR A 192 21.99 16.70 -3.01
N ASN A 193 21.58 15.79 -2.12
CA ASN A 193 22.36 14.59 -1.78
C ASN A 193 21.94 13.37 -2.61
N PHE A 194 20.65 13.23 -2.92
CA PHE A 194 20.10 11.99 -3.51
C PHE A 194 19.49 12.18 -4.91
N GLY A 195 19.54 13.40 -5.45
CA GLY A 195 18.87 13.77 -6.69
C GLY A 195 17.36 14.01 -6.49
N ALA A 196 16.62 14.18 -7.58
CA ALA A 196 15.16 14.22 -7.50
C ALA A 196 14.61 12.87 -6.97
N PRO A 197 13.55 12.85 -6.15
CA PRO A 197 12.93 11.59 -5.76
C PRO A 197 12.34 10.91 -6.99
N VAL A 198 12.37 9.58 -7.02
CA VAL A 198 11.66 8.77 -8.01
C VAL A 198 10.52 8.06 -7.30
N GLN A 199 9.29 8.27 -7.78
CA GLN A 199 8.10 7.56 -7.31
C GLN A 199 7.46 6.89 -8.52
N VAL A 200 7.23 5.59 -8.43
CA VAL A 200 6.55 4.83 -9.47
C VAL A 200 5.56 3.85 -8.86
N PRO A 201 4.33 3.72 -9.40
CA PRO A 201 3.44 2.64 -8.98
C PRO A 201 4.09 1.29 -9.34
N SER A 202 3.92 0.26 -8.52
CA SER A 202 4.51 -1.09 -8.75
C SER A 202 3.47 -2.13 -9.14
N ALA A 203 2.26 -2.02 -8.61
CA ALA A 203 1.16 -2.91 -8.94
C ALA A 203 -0.18 -2.18 -8.78
N ALA A 204 -1.19 -2.65 -9.52
CA ALA A 204 -2.57 -2.29 -9.29
C ALA A 204 -3.13 -3.19 -8.19
N VAL A 205 -3.62 -2.59 -7.10
CA VAL A 205 -4.02 -3.31 -5.88
C VAL A 205 -5.46 -3.01 -5.49
N ALA A 206 -6.17 -4.01 -4.98
CA ALA A 206 -7.45 -3.82 -4.30
C ALA A 206 -7.22 -3.74 -2.79
N VAL A 207 -8.03 -2.93 -2.11
CA VAL A 207 -8.20 -2.99 -0.66
C VAL A 207 -9.53 -3.63 -0.37
N ASP A 208 -9.47 -4.84 0.18
CA ASP A 208 -10.61 -5.67 0.45
C ASP A 208 -11.27 -5.28 1.76
N LEU A 209 -12.60 -5.41 1.80
CA LEU A 209 -13.32 -5.42 3.06
C LEU A 209 -13.44 -6.87 3.54
N GLY A 210 -12.48 -7.32 4.34
CA GLY A 210 -12.51 -8.63 4.99
C GLY A 210 -13.64 -8.70 6.00
N VAL A 211 -14.43 -9.78 5.98
CA VAL A 211 -15.62 -9.94 6.83
C VAL A 211 -15.66 -11.30 7.52
N ASN A 212 -16.11 -11.28 8.77
CA ASN A 212 -16.38 -12.47 9.56
C ASN A 212 -17.72 -12.30 10.28
N ILE A 213 -18.81 -12.57 9.55
CA ILE A 213 -20.15 -12.61 10.13
C ILE A 213 -20.62 -14.06 10.19
N PRO A 214 -21.26 -14.49 11.28
CA PRO A 214 -21.89 -15.81 11.34
C PRO A 214 -23.05 -15.83 10.34
N PHE A 215 -22.88 -16.56 9.24
CA PHE A 215 -23.94 -16.71 8.24
C PHE A 215 -25.07 -17.55 8.84
N PRO A 216 -26.33 -17.08 8.83
CA PRO A 216 -27.44 -18.00 9.05
C PRO A 216 -27.46 -18.97 7.86
N ASN A 217 -27.19 -20.25 8.09
CA ASN A 217 -27.29 -21.38 7.15
C ASN A 217 -28.74 -21.61 6.61
N SER A 218 -29.48 -20.54 6.34
CA SER A 218 -30.92 -20.57 6.07
C SER A 218 -31.28 -20.52 4.58
N GLY A 219 -30.30 -20.50 3.66
CA GLY A 219 -30.58 -20.46 2.21
C GLY A 219 -31.20 -19.16 1.69
N VAL A 220 -31.47 -18.18 2.55
CA VAL A 220 -32.03 -16.85 2.19
C VAL A 220 -30.96 -15.91 1.64
N TRP A 221 -29.73 -16.05 2.12
CA TRP A 221 -28.57 -15.30 1.65
C TRP A 221 -27.74 -16.16 0.70
N GLN A 222 -27.81 -15.88 -0.60
CA GLN A 222 -26.91 -16.53 -1.54
C GLN A 222 -25.52 -15.87 -1.43
N VAL A 223 -24.57 -16.58 -0.82
CA VAL A 223 -23.14 -16.33 -1.01
C VAL A 223 -22.89 -16.41 -2.50
N LYS A 224 -22.67 -15.28 -3.17
CA LYS A 224 -22.31 -15.31 -4.57
C LYS A 224 -20.80 -15.45 -4.66
N THR A 225 -20.42 -16.38 -5.50
CA THR A 225 -19.04 -16.68 -5.77
C THR A 225 -18.66 -16.08 -7.11
N GLN A 226 -17.51 -15.43 -7.17
CA GLN A 226 -16.88 -15.10 -8.45
C GLN A 226 -15.72 -16.07 -8.65
N THR A 227 -15.70 -16.75 -9.79
CA THR A 227 -14.57 -17.60 -10.15
C THR A 227 -13.50 -16.72 -10.78
N SER A 228 -12.27 -16.80 -10.29
CA SER A 228 -11.14 -16.15 -10.95
C SER A 228 -10.98 -16.75 -12.36
N THR A 229 -10.86 -15.87 -13.35
CA THR A 229 -10.56 -16.21 -14.75
C THR A 229 -9.10 -15.96 -15.10
N THR A 230 -8.28 -15.58 -14.11
CA THR A 230 -6.89 -15.19 -14.28
C THR A 230 -5.96 -16.26 -13.73
N GLU A 231 -5.03 -16.73 -14.56
CA GLU A 231 -3.94 -17.64 -14.17
C GLU A 231 -3.02 -17.00 -13.12
N PRO A 232 -2.46 -17.78 -12.17
CA PRO A 232 -2.59 -19.24 -11.99
C PRO A 232 -3.82 -19.65 -11.14
N LEU A 233 -4.78 -18.74 -10.94
CA LEU A 233 -5.93 -18.95 -10.08
C LEU A 233 -7.21 -19.26 -10.86
N THR A 234 -7.10 -19.56 -12.15
CA THR A 234 -8.26 -19.90 -12.99
C THR A 234 -9.05 -21.03 -12.35
N GLY A 235 -10.36 -20.83 -12.20
CA GLY A 235 -11.23 -21.81 -11.55
C GLY A 235 -11.29 -21.70 -10.02
N LYS A 236 -10.43 -20.92 -9.37
CA LYS A 236 -10.53 -20.67 -7.93
C LYS A 236 -11.71 -19.76 -7.61
N VAL A 237 -12.44 -20.14 -6.58
CA VAL A 237 -13.70 -19.51 -6.17
C VAL A 237 -13.41 -18.42 -5.14
N ILE A 238 -13.69 -17.17 -5.48
CA ILE A 238 -13.72 -16.03 -4.57
C ILE A 238 -15.10 -16.00 -3.93
N GLN A 239 -15.17 -16.34 -2.65
CA GLN A 239 -16.41 -16.29 -1.89
C GLN A 239 -16.62 -14.86 -1.38
N THR A 240 -17.66 -14.18 -1.85
CA THR A 240 -18.05 -12.86 -1.33
C THR A 240 -19.36 -12.98 -0.58
N PRO A 241 -19.31 -13.30 0.73
CA PRO A 241 -20.52 -13.68 1.44
C PRO A 241 -21.31 -12.46 1.93
N ILE A 242 -20.74 -11.27 1.84
CA ILE A 242 -21.43 -9.98 2.01
C ILE A 242 -21.27 -9.19 0.71
N HIS A 243 -22.35 -8.52 0.32
CA HIS A 243 -22.40 -7.57 -0.78
C HIS A 243 -22.83 -6.22 -0.23
N LEU A 244 -21.96 -5.22 -0.30
CA LEU A 244 -22.22 -3.86 0.18
C LEU A 244 -22.37 -2.90 -0.99
N ASN A 245 -23.23 -1.91 -0.88
CA ASN A 245 -23.10 -0.73 -1.72
C ASN A 245 -22.20 0.32 -1.04
N PRO A 246 -21.68 1.31 -1.80
CA PRO A 246 -20.86 2.38 -1.23
C PRO A 246 -21.50 3.16 -0.06
N ALA A 247 -22.83 3.32 -0.05
CA ALA A 247 -23.52 4.00 1.06
C ALA A 247 -23.48 3.19 2.37
N GLN A 248 -23.62 1.86 2.29
CA GLN A 248 -23.44 0.96 3.43
C GLN A 248 -21.99 1.01 3.94
N VAL A 249 -21.01 1.04 3.04
CA VAL A 249 -19.59 1.23 3.42
C VAL A 249 -19.40 2.56 4.16
N CYS A 250 -19.90 3.68 3.62
CA CYS A 250 -19.85 4.98 4.28
C CYS A 250 -20.52 4.96 5.66
N ALA A 251 -21.67 4.31 5.81
CA ALA A 251 -22.41 4.25 7.07
C ALA A 251 -21.67 3.47 8.17
N ILE A 252 -21.03 2.35 7.80
CA ILE A 252 -20.19 1.54 8.70
C ILE A 252 -18.97 2.35 9.15
N PHE A 253 -18.21 2.91 8.19
CA PHE A 253 -16.99 3.65 8.49
C PHE A 253 -17.23 5.03 9.12
N ALA A 254 -18.43 5.59 9.00
CA ALA A 254 -18.86 6.78 9.75
C ALA A 254 -19.35 6.45 11.17
N GLY A 255 -19.34 5.18 11.60
CA GLY A 255 -19.86 4.77 12.91
C GLY A 255 -21.36 5.03 13.10
N LYS A 256 -22.12 5.19 12.01
CA LYS A 256 -23.59 5.42 12.05
C LYS A 256 -24.38 4.13 12.11
N VAL A 257 -23.83 3.07 11.54
CA VAL A 257 -24.36 1.71 11.62
C VAL A 257 -23.35 0.86 12.37
N THR A 258 -23.79 0.31 13.51
CA THR A 258 -22.92 -0.44 14.44
C THR A 258 -23.40 -1.86 14.68
N ASP A 259 -24.43 -2.32 13.96
CA ASP A 259 -25.01 -3.66 14.09
C ASP A 259 -25.40 -4.22 12.73
N TRP A 260 -25.07 -5.49 12.47
CA TRP A 260 -25.42 -6.19 11.23
C TRP A 260 -26.93 -6.43 11.07
N ASN A 261 -27.69 -6.34 12.16
CA ASN A 261 -29.16 -6.36 12.20
C ASN A 261 -29.80 -4.96 12.08
N SER A 262 -29.02 -3.93 11.72
CA SER A 262 -29.51 -2.54 11.69
C SER A 262 -30.53 -2.27 10.58
N THR A 263 -31.59 -1.55 10.95
CA THR A 263 -32.58 -0.95 10.03
C THR A 263 -32.42 0.57 9.92
N THR A 264 -31.31 1.12 10.41
CA THR A 264 -31.03 2.56 10.40
C THR A 264 -31.13 3.12 8.98
N SER A 265 -31.86 4.22 8.80
CA SER A 265 -31.97 4.91 7.52
C SER A 265 -30.64 5.56 7.15
N ILE A 266 -30.12 5.24 5.96
CA ILE A 266 -28.87 5.77 5.42
C ILE A 266 -29.13 6.46 4.08
N ALA A 267 -28.40 7.55 3.83
CA ALA A 267 -28.44 8.26 2.56
C ALA A 267 -27.67 7.48 1.48
N TYR A 268 -28.21 7.44 0.26
CA TYR A 268 -27.59 6.86 -0.92
C TYR A 268 -27.87 7.72 -2.16
N LEU A 269 -27.22 7.38 -3.28
CA LEU A 269 -27.44 8.05 -4.55
C LEU A 269 -28.31 7.21 -5.49
N THR A 270 -29.33 7.82 -6.05
CA THR A 270 -30.14 7.24 -7.13
C THR A 270 -29.34 7.19 -8.45
N SER A 271 -29.94 6.66 -9.51
CA SER A 271 -29.29 6.48 -10.82
C SER A 271 -29.09 7.83 -11.50
N ALA A 272 -30.01 8.76 -11.24
CA ALA A 272 -29.92 10.17 -11.61
C ALA A 272 -28.93 10.97 -10.74
N GLY A 273 -28.31 10.36 -9.73
CA GLY A 273 -27.39 11.04 -8.82
C GLY A 273 -28.08 11.95 -7.79
N THR A 274 -29.39 11.88 -7.63
CA THR A 274 -30.08 12.56 -6.52
C THR A 274 -29.86 11.78 -5.22
N THR A 275 -29.78 12.48 -4.09
CA THR A 275 -29.73 11.82 -2.78
C THR A 275 -31.11 11.31 -2.38
N ALA A 276 -31.19 10.07 -1.93
CA ALA A 276 -32.37 9.45 -1.34
C ALA A 276 -31.97 8.70 -0.06
N THR A 277 -32.95 8.16 0.67
CA THR A 277 -32.71 7.40 1.91
C THR A 277 -33.35 6.03 1.87
N LEU A 278 -32.66 5.04 2.42
CA LEU A 278 -33.18 3.67 2.59
C LEU A 278 -32.62 3.08 3.88
N ALA A 279 -33.34 2.14 4.50
CA ALA A 279 -32.81 1.37 5.62
C ALA A 279 -31.51 0.64 5.22
N PHE A 280 -30.56 0.48 6.15
CA PHE A 280 -29.31 -0.23 5.93
C PHE A 280 -29.53 -1.65 5.40
N SER A 281 -30.51 -2.37 5.95
CA SER A 281 -30.93 -3.69 5.48
C SER A 281 -31.64 -3.64 4.11
N GLY A 282 -32.20 -2.49 3.72
CA GLY A 282 -32.96 -2.29 2.47
C GLY A 282 -32.17 -2.59 1.20
N PHE A 283 -30.84 -2.56 1.26
CA PHE A 283 -29.95 -2.83 0.13
C PHE A 283 -29.61 -4.31 -0.06
N ASN A 284 -30.19 -5.16 0.78
CA ASN A 284 -29.90 -6.57 0.83
C ASN A 284 -30.95 -7.37 0.07
N THR A 285 -30.56 -8.54 -0.44
CA THR A 285 -31.47 -9.45 -1.15
C THR A 285 -31.69 -10.76 -0.40
N PRO A 286 -32.90 -11.33 -0.49
CA PRO A 286 -34.11 -10.77 -1.12
C PRO A 286 -34.84 -9.78 -0.18
N GLY A 287 -34.99 -8.51 -0.57
CA GLY A 287 -35.97 -7.58 0.01
C GLY A 287 -35.78 -7.14 1.47
N ALA A 288 -34.84 -6.24 1.73
CA ALA A 288 -34.69 -5.55 3.03
C ALA A 288 -34.33 -6.42 4.23
N VAL A 289 -33.70 -7.59 3.99
CA VAL A 289 -33.29 -8.53 5.04
C VAL A 289 -31.98 -8.07 5.67
N ALA A 290 -31.88 -8.07 7.01
CA ALA A 290 -30.65 -7.72 7.69
C ALA A 290 -29.59 -8.84 7.59
N TYR A 291 -28.30 -8.50 7.67
CA TYR A 291 -27.21 -9.48 7.52
C TYR A 291 -27.14 -10.48 8.67
N ALA A 292 -27.77 -10.14 9.80
CA ALA A 292 -27.94 -11.03 10.95
C ALA A 292 -29.40 -11.02 11.42
N THR A 293 -29.89 -12.15 11.95
CA THR A 293 -31.25 -12.31 12.48
C THR A 293 -31.39 -11.84 13.93
N ALA A 294 -30.27 -11.64 14.62
CA ALA A 294 -30.18 -11.09 15.97
C ALA A 294 -29.09 -10.02 16.02
N SER A 295 -29.13 -9.16 17.06
CA SER A 295 -28.12 -8.12 17.27
C SER A 295 -26.72 -8.73 17.22
N THR A 296 -25.96 -8.31 16.21
CA THR A 296 -24.61 -8.76 15.96
C THR A 296 -23.79 -7.49 15.74
N PRO A 297 -23.08 -7.00 16.79
CA PRO A 297 -22.34 -5.77 16.69
C PRO A 297 -21.30 -5.81 15.57
N ILE A 298 -21.23 -4.73 14.79
CA ILE A 298 -20.19 -4.52 13.80
C ILE A 298 -18.91 -4.15 14.56
N LYS A 299 -17.92 -5.03 14.48
CA LYS A 299 -16.59 -4.80 15.04
C LYS A 299 -15.64 -4.35 13.92
N LEU A 300 -15.45 -3.05 13.78
CA LEU A 300 -14.59 -2.52 12.72
C LEU A 300 -13.12 -2.70 13.11
N VAL A 301 -12.38 -3.53 12.38
CA VAL A 301 -10.94 -3.72 12.55
C VAL A 301 -10.20 -2.71 11.68
N TYR A 302 -9.28 -1.95 12.29
CA TYR A 302 -8.53 -0.89 11.63
C TYR A 302 -7.04 -0.93 11.96
N ARG A 303 -6.25 -0.23 11.16
CA ARG A 303 -4.79 -0.14 11.30
C ARG A 303 -4.40 0.82 12.40
N LEU A 304 -3.60 0.34 13.36
CA LEU A 304 -2.98 1.16 14.39
C LEU A 304 -1.80 1.96 13.85
N ASP A 305 -1.03 1.35 12.95
CA ASP A 305 0.14 1.92 12.32
C ASP A 305 -0.21 2.83 11.13
N LYS A 306 0.76 3.66 10.71
CA LYS A 306 0.62 4.53 9.53
C LYS A 306 0.61 3.69 8.25
N SER A 307 -0.60 3.41 7.75
CA SER A 307 -0.87 2.43 6.70
C SER A 307 -1.30 3.08 5.39
N GLY A 308 -0.73 2.64 4.27
CA GLY A 308 -1.18 3.06 2.95
C GLY A 308 -2.48 2.37 2.55
N THR A 309 -2.78 1.19 3.10
CA THR A 309 -4.12 0.56 3.01
C THR A 309 -5.19 1.51 3.57
N THR A 310 -4.90 2.19 4.68
CA THR A 310 -5.77 3.26 5.22
C THR A 310 -5.90 4.42 4.25
N PHE A 311 -4.81 4.82 3.59
CA PHE A 311 -4.84 5.90 2.60
C PHE A 311 -5.78 5.56 1.43
N ILE A 312 -5.67 4.37 0.85
CA ILE A 312 -6.54 3.92 -0.26
C ILE A 312 -8.01 3.91 0.17
N LEU A 313 -8.32 3.32 1.32
CA LEU A 313 -9.68 3.29 1.85
C LEU A 313 -10.21 4.71 2.08
N THR A 314 -9.45 5.55 2.78
CA THR A 314 -9.91 6.90 3.12
C THR A 314 -9.98 7.81 1.90
N ASN A 315 -9.25 7.52 0.83
CA ASN A 315 -9.39 8.18 -0.46
C ASN A 315 -10.73 7.86 -1.13
N PHE A 316 -11.15 6.58 -1.10
CA PHE A 316 -12.49 6.17 -1.51
C PHE A 316 -13.56 6.86 -0.66
N LEU A 317 -13.45 6.82 0.67
CA LEU A 317 -14.42 7.44 1.59
C LEU A 317 -14.52 8.96 1.38
N ARG A 318 -13.38 9.66 1.24
CA ARG A 318 -13.34 11.10 0.93
C ARG A 318 -14.01 11.43 -0.41
N SER A 319 -13.86 10.56 -1.40
CA SER A 319 -14.35 10.84 -2.75
C SER A 319 -15.84 10.53 -2.90
N TYR A 320 -16.33 9.48 -2.24
CA TYR A 320 -17.71 9.04 -2.37
C TYR A 320 -18.60 9.58 -1.25
N CYS A 321 -18.26 9.40 0.02
CA CYS A 321 -19.21 9.63 1.11
C CYS A 321 -19.77 11.07 1.20
N PRO A 322 -18.98 12.15 0.97
CA PRO A 322 -19.51 13.52 1.03
C PRO A 322 -20.67 13.79 0.07
N VAL A 323 -20.75 13.09 -1.06
CA VAL A 323 -21.82 13.29 -2.04
C VAL A 323 -23.17 12.74 -1.55
N LEU A 324 -23.17 11.95 -0.48
CA LEU A 324 -24.38 11.43 0.18
C LEU A 324 -25.10 12.49 1.04
N GLY A 325 -24.53 13.70 1.17
CA GLY A 325 -25.16 14.84 1.84
C GLY A 325 -24.55 15.20 3.20
N ALA A 326 -25.23 16.10 3.92
CA ALA A 326 -24.70 16.78 5.12
C ALA A 326 -24.17 15.82 6.20
N GLY A 327 -24.76 14.64 6.35
CA GLY A 327 -24.32 13.65 7.33
C GLY A 327 -22.92 13.07 7.07
N TYR A 328 -22.33 13.28 5.89
CA TYR A 328 -21.03 12.75 5.49
C TYR A 328 -20.08 13.83 4.93
N ALA A 329 -20.54 15.09 4.85
CA ALA A 329 -19.78 16.19 4.26
C ALA A 329 -18.41 16.41 4.93
N TRP A 330 -18.30 16.11 6.22
CA TRP A 330 -17.06 16.20 7.00
C TRP A 330 -15.92 15.32 6.47
N MET A 331 -16.23 14.26 5.70
CA MET A 331 -15.20 13.42 5.06
C MET A 331 -14.50 14.13 3.89
N ASN A 332 -15.00 15.28 3.42
CA ASN A 332 -14.30 16.13 2.46
C ASN A 332 -13.40 17.16 3.19
N THR A 333 -12.44 16.68 3.96
CA THR A 333 -11.46 17.51 4.67
C THR A 333 -10.07 17.39 4.05
N ALA A 334 -9.21 18.40 4.28
CA ALA A 334 -7.81 18.36 3.88
C ALA A 334 -7.01 17.27 4.60
N SER A 335 -7.47 16.80 5.76
CA SER A 335 -6.84 15.72 6.54
C SER A 335 -7.05 14.32 5.96
N LEU A 336 -7.88 14.16 4.93
CA LEU A 336 -8.09 12.90 4.21
C LEU A 336 -7.62 13.06 2.76
N PRO A 337 -7.24 12.01 2.02
CA PRO A 337 -6.90 10.69 2.55
C PRO A 337 -5.74 10.76 3.55
N THR A 338 -5.70 9.80 4.48
CA THR A 338 -4.70 9.73 5.55
C THR A 338 -4.15 8.32 5.65
N THR A 339 -2.88 8.20 6.04
CA THR A 339 -2.31 6.91 6.46
C THR A 339 -2.61 6.59 7.93
N ASP A 340 -3.13 7.54 8.70
CA ASP A 340 -3.34 7.42 10.14
C ASP A 340 -4.82 7.24 10.50
N PHE A 341 -5.28 5.99 10.54
CA PHE A 341 -6.65 5.74 10.92
C PHE A 341 -6.90 6.09 12.40
N ASN A 342 -5.97 5.73 13.27
CA ASN A 342 -6.12 5.86 14.71
C ASN A 342 -6.04 7.33 15.18
N GLY A 343 -5.07 8.08 14.67
CA GLY A 343 -4.82 9.47 15.07
C GLY A 343 -5.53 10.52 14.22
N VAL A 344 -6.08 10.17 13.05
CA VAL A 344 -6.81 11.12 12.18
C VAL A 344 -8.23 10.68 11.88
N PHE A 345 -8.43 9.54 11.21
CA PHE A 345 -9.77 9.18 10.71
C PHE A 345 -10.78 8.88 11.84
N LYS A 346 -10.40 8.04 12.81
CA LYS A 346 -11.25 7.69 13.95
C LYS A 346 -11.63 8.92 14.80
N PRO A 347 -10.71 9.83 15.16
CA PRO A 347 -11.07 11.10 15.80
C PRO A 347 -12.08 11.95 15.00
N LEU A 348 -11.93 12.03 13.67
CA LEU A 348 -12.91 12.72 12.82
C LEU A 348 -14.30 12.08 12.90
N VAL A 349 -14.38 10.75 12.94
CA VAL A 349 -15.65 10.02 13.10
C VAL A 349 -16.31 10.36 14.44
N VAL A 350 -15.56 10.31 15.54
CA VAL A 350 -16.06 10.64 16.89
C VAL A 350 -16.52 12.10 16.96
N ALA A 351 -15.73 13.03 16.42
CA ALA A 351 -16.05 14.46 16.40
C ALA A 351 -17.35 14.77 15.62
N ASN A 352 -17.75 13.88 14.71
CA ASN A 352 -18.97 13.98 13.91
C ASN A 352 -20.10 13.04 14.41
N GLY A 353 -20.02 12.62 15.68
CA GLY A 353 -21.09 11.85 16.34
C GLY A 353 -21.15 10.36 15.98
N GLY A 354 -20.13 9.84 15.29
CA GLY A 354 -20.02 8.41 15.00
C GLY A 354 -19.67 7.59 16.24
N ASN A 355 -20.24 6.38 16.33
CA ASN A 355 -19.97 5.46 17.43
C ASN A 355 -18.83 4.49 17.04
N THR A 356 -17.73 4.56 17.80
CA THR A 356 -16.52 3.75 17.59
C THR A 356 -16.27 2.74 18.72
N THR A 357 -17.25 2.45 19.58
CA THR A 357 -17.07 1.62 20.79
C THR A 357 -16.57 0.21 20.47
N ASN A 358 -17.00 -0.38 19.35
CA ASN A 358 -16.62 -1.75 18.96
C ASN A 358 -15.47 -1.78 17.95
N TRP A 359 -14.72 -0.69 17.78
CA TRP A 359 -13.62 -0.63 16.82
C TRP A 359 -12.35 -1.22 17.43
N ILE A 360 -11.70 -2.14 16.70
CA ILE A 360 -10.54 -2.90 17.16
C ILE A 360 -9.31 -2.47 16.35
N SER A 361 -8.26 -2.01 17.02
CA SER A 361 -6.99 -1.70 16.37
C SER A 361 -6.12 -2.95 16.25
N ALA A 362 -5.45 -3.11 15.11
CA ALA A 362 -4.34 -4.05 14.95
C ALA A 362 -3.24 -3.41 14.09
N SER A 363 -1.99 -3.81 14.31
CA SER A 363 -0.84 -3.32 13.54
C SER A 363 -0.50 -4.28 12.41
N LEU A 364 -0.19 -3.75 11.23
CA LEU A 364 0.14 -4.52 10.02
C LEU A 364 -1.04 -5.36 9.49
N THR A 365 -0.95 -5.75 8.21
CA THR A 365 -2.11 -6.32 7.50
C THR A 365 -2.45 -7.73 7.96
N GLU A 366 -1.43 -8.51 8.36
CA GLU A 366 -1.54 -9.89 8.84
C GLU A 366 -2.30 -9.97 10.16
N ASN A 367 -2.08 -9.03 11.08
CA ASN A 367 -2.81 -9.01 12.34
C ASN A 367 -4.23 -8.48 12.14
N VAL A 368 -4.46 -7.50 11.25
CA VAL A 368 -5.82 -7.10 10.90
C VAL A 368 -6.58 -8.29 10.31
N ALA A 369 -6.00 -9.00 9.34
CA ALA A 369 -6.62 -10.18 8.72
C ALA A 369 -6.93 -11.26 9.78
N ARG A 370 -5.96 -11.59 10.64
CA ARG A 370 -6.14 -12.54 11.74
C ARG A 370 -7.26 -12.11 12.70
N THR A 371 -7.27 -10.85 13.12
CA THR A 371 -8.31 -10.30 14.01
C THR A 371 -9.69 -10.40 13.36
N ILE A 372 -9.83 -10.09 12.07
CA ILE A 372 -11.10 -10.27 11.35
C ILE A 372 -11.50 -11.75 11.38
N THR A 373 -10.60 -12.65 10.94
CA THR A 373 -10.89 -14.09 10.84
C THR A 373 -11.32 -14.72 12.17
N THR A 374 -10.78 -14.25 13.30
CA THR A 374 -11.09 -14.84 14.63
C THR A 374 -12.19 -14.11 15.40
N THR A 375 -12.65 -12.95 14.91
CA THR A 375 -13.64 -12.12 15.61
C THR A 375 -15.01 -12.14 14.92
N ALA A 376 -15.98 -12.82 15.51
CA ALA A 376 -17.35 -12.80 15.01
C ALA A 376 -17.95 -11.38 15.01
N GLY A 377 -18.62 -11.02 13.91
CA GLY A 377 -19.16 -9.69 13.64
C GLY A 377 -18.15 -8.71 13.06
N ALA A 378 -16.91 -9.14 12.80
CA ALA A 378 -15.86 -8.24 12.33
C ALA A 378 -15.98 -7.89 10.84
N ILE A 379 -15.62 -6.65 10.54
CA ILE A 379 -15.28 -6.17 9.20
C ILE A 379 -14.03 -5.31 9.32
N GLY A 380 -13.14 -5.36 8.35
CA GLY A 380 -12.00 -4.46 8.30
C GLY A 380 -11.46 -4.33 6.89
N TYR A 381 -10.54 -3.38 6.69
CA TYR A 381 -9.91 -3.16 5.40
C TYR A 381 -8.50 -3.76 5.40
N ILE A 382 -8.22 -4.60 4.41
CA ILE A 382 -6.99 -5.38 4.32
C ILE A 382 -6.54 -5.50 2.87
N SER A 383 -5.29 -5.89 2.70
CA SER A 383 -4.77 -6.23 1.40
C SER A 383 -5.38 -7.52 0.85
N ASN A 384 -5.54 -7.58 -0.48
CA ASN A 384 -6.11 -8.73 -1.19
C ASN A 384 -5.26 -10.00 -1.02
N ASP A 385 -3.94 -9.90 -0.87
CA ASP A 385 -3.05 -11.05 -0.59
C ASP A 385 -3.27 -11.67 0.80
N PHE A 386 -4.09 -11.06 1.68
CA PHE A 386 -4.50 -11.60 2.98
C PHE A 386 -5.98 -11.98 3.04
N THR A 387 -6.70 -12.00 1.91
CA THR A 387 -8.09 -12.49 1.82
C THR A 387 -8.17 -13.78 1.04
N LYS A 388 -9.26 -14.54 1.22
CA LYS A 388 -9.53 -15.72 0.39
C LYS A 388 -9.94 -15.29 -1.03
N PRO A 389 -9.43 -15.97 -2.08
CA PRO A 389 -8.69 -17.23 -2.08
C PRO A 389 -7.17 -17.07 -2.14
N TYR A 390 -6.66 -15.85 -2.01
CA TYR A 390 -5.23 -15.56 -2.09
C TYR A 390 -4.50 -15.99 -0.81
N PHE A 391 -5.16 -15.98 0.34
CA PHE A 391 -4.63 -16.47 1.62
C PHE A 391 -5.43 -17.66 2.18
N PRO A 392 -5.38 -18.86 1.57
CA PRO A 392 -5.99 -20.07 2.08
C PRO A 392 -5.51 -20.45 3.48
N ALA A 393 -6.35 -21.22 4.19
CA ALA A 393 -5.96 -21.85 5.44
C ALA A 393 -4.86 -22.89 5.19
N ALA A 394 -3.88 -22.94 6.10
CA ALA A 394 -2.78 -23.90 6.04
C ALA A 394 -2.53 -24.49 7.45
N GLY A 395 -2.68 -25.80 7.59
CA GLY A 395 -2.53 -26.46 8.90
C GLY A 395 -3.53 -25.93 9.93
N SER A 396 -3.02 -25.38 11.04
CA SER A 396 -3.81 -24.75 12.10
C SER A 396 -4.09 -23.25 11.88
N ASP A 397 -3.53 -22.64 10.83
CA ASP A 397 -3.84 -21.25 10.47
C ASP A 397 -5.24 -21.18 9.82
N PRO A 398 -6.18 -20.38 10.36
CA PRO A 398 -7.53 -20.26 9.79
C PRO A 398 -7.55 -19.59 8.39
N GLY A 399 -6.42 -19.06 7.93
CA GLY A 399 -6.27 -18.33 6.68
C GLY A 399 -6.93 -16.95 6.71
N GLY A 400 -7.05 -16.35 5.53
CA GLY A 400 -7.65 -15.03 5.34
C GLY A 400 -9.16 -15.04 5.56
N PRO A 401 -9.75 -13.89 5.91
CA PRO A 401 -11.20 -13.75 5.89
C PRO A 401 -11.70 -13.74 4.44
N ASN A 402 -13.01 -13.92 4.28
CA ASN A 402 -13.65 -13.68 2.98
C ASN A 402 -13.77 -12.18 2.73
N ALA A 403 -13.67 -11.76 1.47
CA ALA A 403 -13.84 -10.36 1.09
C ALA A 403 -15.31 -10.03 0.79
N ALA A 404 -15.75 -8.79 1.05
CA ALA A 404 -17.04 -8.30 0.59
C ALA A 404 -16.98 -7.84 -0.87
N ALA A 405 -18.04 -8.12 -1.62
CA ALA A 405 -18.26 -7.51 -2.93
C ALA A 405 -18.88 -6.11 -2.76
N ILE A 406 -18.48 -5.16 -3.61
CA ILE A 406 -18.95 -3.77 -3.53
C ILE A 406 -19.59 -3.33 -4.85
N ALA A 407 -20.75 -2.66 -4.78
CA ALA A 407 -21.36 -2.05 -5.95
C ALA A 407 -20.48 -0.91 -6.48
N ASN A 408 -20.21 -0.91 -7.78
CA ASN A 408 -19.47 0.18 -8.43
C ASN A 408 -20.43 1.21 -9.04
N GLU A 409 -19.84 2.25 -9.62
CA GLU A 409 -20.61 3.35 -10.20
C GLU A 409 -21.48 2.90 -11.38
N ALA A 410 -21.05 1.91 -12.16
CA ALA A 410 -21.84 1.33 -13.23
C ALA A 410 -23.14 0.68 -12.72
N ARG A 411 -23.08 -0.02 -11.57
CA ARG A 411 -24.28 -0.57 -10.91
C ARG A 411 -25.23 0.54 -10.45
N ARG A 412 -24.69 1.61 -9.86
CA ARG A 412 -25.50 2.78 -9.45
C ARG A 412 -26.22 3.41 -10.64
N THR A 413 -25.50 3.71 -11.72
CA THR A 413 -26.09 4.35 -12.93
C THR A 413 -27.14 3.47 -13.60
N ALA A 414 -26.99 2.14 -13.50
CA ALA A 414 -27.98 1.18 -14.00
C ALA A 414 -29.19 0.98 -13.06
N GLY A 415 -29.26 1.67 -11.92
CA GLY A 415 -30.36 1.51 -10.96
C GLY A 415 -30.28 0.23 -10.12
N ILE A 416 -29.11 -0.41 -10.04
CA ILE A 416 -28.90 -1.69 -9.35
C ILE A 416 -28.32 -1.40 -7.96
N TYR A 417 -29.19 -1.34 -6.95
CA TYR A 417 -28.81 -1.07 -5.54
C TYR A 417 -28.78 -2.29 -4.64
N THR A 418 -29.31 -3.41 -5.14
CA THR A 418 -29.40 -4.68 -4.42
C THR A 418 -28.75 -5.77 -5.28
N PRO A 419 -27.90 -6.64 -4.71
CA PRO A 419 -27.18 -7.66 -5.49
C PRO A 419 -28.12 -8.79 -5.94
N SER A 420 -28.19 -9.12 -7.24
CA SER A 420 -28.95 -10.29 -7.74
C SER A 420 -28.03 -11.35 -8.37
N THR A 421 -28.54 -12.53 -8.73
CA THR A 421 -27.76 -13.58 -9.42
C THR A 421 -27.31 -13.14 -10.80
N SER A 422 -28.15 -12.38 -11.52
CA SER A 422 -27.84 -11.82 -12.83
C SER A 422 -27.03 -10.52 -12.74
N THR A 423 -27.07 -9.83 -11.60
CA THR A 423 -26.37 -8.55 -11.38
C THR A 423 -25.62 -8.55 -10.04
N PRO A 424 -24.58 -9.38 -9.88
CA PRO A 424 -23.77 -9.36 -8.66
C PRO A 424 -22.98 -8.05 -8.57
N PHE A 425 -22.70 -7.65 -7.32
CA PHE A 425 -21.71 -6.63 -7.05
C PHE A 425 -20.30 -7.15 -7.35
N THR A 426 -19.35 -6.23 -7.42
CA THR A 426 -17.99 -6.52 -7.87
C THR A 426 -17.15 -7.05 -6.72
N ALA A 427 -16.57 -8.24 -6.85
CA ALA A 427 -15.57 -8.78 -5.92
C ALA A 427 -14.19 -8.17 -6.21
N PRO A 428 -13.29 -8.09 -5.23
CA PRO A 428 -11.93 -7.58 -5.43
C PRO A 428 -11.03 -8.62 -6.12
N THR A 429 -11.25 -8.83 -7.41
CA THR A 429 -10.46 -9.73 -8.24
C THR A 429 -9.38 -8.98 -9.00
N ILE A 430 -8.32 -9.67 -9.43
CA ILE A 430 -7.27 -9.10 -10.31
C ILE A 430 -7.89 -8.37 -11.51
N ALA A 431 -8.85 -8.99 -12.19
CA ALA A 431 -9.53 -8.41 -13.35
C ALA A 431 -10.34 -7.15 -12.99
N SER A 432 -11.03 -7.15 -11.84
CA SER A 432 -11.79 -5.99 -11.38
C SER A 432 -10.89 -4.81 -10.95
N THR A 433 -9.72 -5.11 -10.38
CA THR A 433 -8.70 -4.13 -10.03
C THR A 433 -8.09 -3.51 -11.29
N GLN A 434 -7.79 -4.34 -12.29
CA GLN A 434 -7.28 -3.88 -13.58
C GLN A 434 -8.31 -3.01 -14.31
N ALA A 435 -9.59 -3.37 -14.27
CA ALA A 435 -10.66 -2.59 -14.88
C ALA A 435 -10.77 -1.16 -14.31
N ALA A 436 -10.43 -0.96 -13.02
CA ALA A 436 -10.39 0.37 -12.42
C ALA A 436 -9.23 1.25 -12.95
N TRP A 437 -8.12 0.62 -13.36
CA TRP A 437 -6.93 1.30 -13.88
C TRP A 437 -7.01 1.67 -15.36
N VAL A 438 -7.66 0.85 -16.18
CA VAL A 438 -7.80 1.06 -17.63
C VAL A 438 -8.17 2.49 -18.04
N PRO A 439 -9.16 3.17 -17.41
CA PRO A 439 -9.55 4.52 -17.83
C PRO A 439 -8.59 5.64 -17.38
N MET A 440 -7.60 5.33 -16.54
CA MET A 440 -6.72 6.34 -15.94
C MET A 440 -5.61 6.77 -16.92
N PRO A 441 -5.44 8.08 -17.19
CA PRO A 441 -4.42 8.56 -18.10
C PRO A 441 -3.01 8.37 -17.52
N ALA A 442 -2.10 7.86 -18.33
CA ALA A 442 -0.70 7.71 -17.96
C ALA A 442 0.03 9.07 -17.90
N PRO A 443 1.15 9.17 -17.15
CA PRO A 443 1.97 10.37 -17.09
C PRO A 443 2.59 10.69 -18.46
N THR A 444 2.61 11.98 -18.82
CA THR A 444 3.25 12.50 -20.04
C THR A 444 4.59 13.18 -19.76
N THR A 445 4.90 13.41 -18.48
CA THR A 445 6.12 14.06 -17.97
C THR A 445 6.75 13.18 -16.90
N ALA A 446 8.02 13.46 -16.58
CA ALA A 446 8.88 12.60 -15.78
C ALA A 446 9.09 13.06 -14.33
N GLY A 447 8.30 14.02 -13.84
CA GLY A 447 8.35 14.42 -12.43
C GLY A 447 7.72 13.33 -11.55
N TYR A 448 8.28 13.06 -10.38
CA TYR A 448 7.75 12.03 -9.47
C TYR A 448 6.26 12.24 -9.12
N ALA A 449 5.83 13.50 -8.98
CA ALA A 449 4.43 13.86 -8.73
C ALA A 449 3.51 13.51 -9.92
N ASP A 450 4.04 13.43 -11.14
CA ASP A 450 3.27 13.04 -12.31
C ASP A 450 2.82 11.58 -12.24
N TYR A 451 3.54 10.75 -11.48
CA TYR A 451 3.22 9.35 -11.23
C TYR A 451 2.30 9.14 -10.03
N ASP A 452 1.90 10.19 -9.30
CA ASP A 452 0.86 10.09 -8.29
C ASP A 452 -0.50 9.78 -8.95
N VAL A 453 -0.93 8.51 -8.86
CA VAL A 453 -2.20 8.03 -9.40
C VAL A 453 -3.41 8.72 -8.75
N TYR A 454 -3.27 9.19 -7.50
CA TYR A 454 -4.35 9.82 -6.75
C TYR A 454 -4.54 11.30 -7.13
N SER A 455 -3.52 11.91 -7.76
CA SER A 455 -3.63 13.23 -8.39
C SER A 455 -4.46 13.21 -9.68
N LYS A 456 -4.63 12.03 -10.32
CA LYS A 456 -5.38 11.88 -11.57
C LYS A 456 -6.87 12.01 -11.29
N LYS A 457 -7.45 13.11 -11.77
CA LYS A 457 -8.87 13.44 -11.59
C LYS A 457 -9.57 13.58 -12.94
N ARG A 458 -10.89 13.39 -12.91
CA ARG A 458 -11.79 13.64 -14.04
C ARG A 458 -13.00 14.45 -13.60
N ALA A 459 -13.67 15.07 -14.55
CA ALA A 459 -15.00 15.62 -14.32
C ALA A 459 -15.95 14.52 -13.84
N TYR A 460 -16.72 14.83 -12.81
CA TYR A 460 -17.73 13.90 -12.30
C TYR A 460 -19.07 14.19 -12.99
N ALA A 461 -19.58 13.22 -13.76
CA ALA A 461 -20.81 13.35 -14.53
C ALA A 461 -22.02 13.73 -13.63
N PRO A 462 -23.03 14.46 -14.15
CA PRO A 462 -23.82 15.38 -13.32
C PRO A 462 -24.69 14.63 -12.30
N PHE A 463 -24.43 14.89 -11.01
CA PHE A 463 -25.43 14.68 -9.98
C PHE A 463 -26.24 15.96 -9.88
N THR A 464 -27.56 15.85 -9.84
CA THR A 464 -28.45 16.96 -9.52
C THR A 464 -28.92 16.77 -8.08
N GLY A 465 -28.33 17.46 -7.09
CA GLY A 465 -28.87 17.40 -5.72
C GLY A 465 -27.94 17.62 -4.53
N GLY A 466 -26.65 17.95 -4.71
CA GLY A 466 -25.74 18.25 -3.59
C GLY A 466 -24.56 19.13 -4.03
N SER A 467 -23.84 19.73 -3.09
CA SER A 467 -22.56 20.41 -3.34
C SER A 467 -21.48 19.36 -3.63
N LEU A 468 -21.41 18.91 -4.88
CA LEU A 468 -20.50 17.86 -5.32
C LEU A 468 -19.08 18.39 -5.52
N PRO A 469 -18.07 17.52 -5.43
CA PRO A 469 -16.78 17.85 -6.00
C PRO A 469 -16.89 17.92 -7.53
N ALA A 470 -16.46 19.04 -8.12
CA ALA A 470 -16.41 19.24 -9.59
C ALA A 470 -15.55 18.18 -10.30
N THR A 471 -14.64 17.54 -9.55
CA THR A 471 -13.74 16.49 -10.05
C THR A 471 -13.60 15.37 -9.03
N VAL A 472 -13.48 14.13 -9.51
CA VAL A 472 -13.22 12.94 -8.67
C VAL A 472 -11.98 12.20 -9.15
N GLY A 473 -11.26 11.54 -8.23
CA GLY A 473 -10.12 10.70 -8.57
C GLY A 473 -10.52 9.47 -9.39
N TYR A 474 -9.69 9.06 -10.35
CA TYR A 474 -9.95 7.87 -11.18
C TYR A 474 -10.10 6.59 -10.35
N LEU A 475 -9.15 6.33 -9.45
CA LEU A 475 -9.16 5.12 -8.63
C LEU A 475 -10.06 5.21 -7.39
N ALA A 476 -10.44 6.42 -6.98
CA ALA A 476 -11.30 6.63 -5.82
C ALA A 476 -12.79 6.37 -6.11
N VAL A 477 -13.23 6.70 -7.32
CA VAL A 477 -14.54 6.33 -7.85
C VAL A 477 -14.31 5.99 -9.31
N PRO A 478 -14.14 4.72 -9.71
CA PRO A 478 -13.97 4.35 -11.11
C PRO A 478 -15.15 4.84 -11.98
N PRO A 479 -14.93 5.27 -13.23
CA PRO A 479 -16.01 5.74 -14.09
C PRO A 479 -17.02 4.61 -14.40
N ALA A 480 -18.27 4.97 -14.67
CA ALA A 480 -19.33 4.01 -15.00
C ALA A 480 -19.04 3.17 -16.26
N THR A 481 -18.15 3.65 -17.14
CA THR A 481 -17.66 2.89 -18.30
C THR A 481 -16.77 1.70 -17.90
N ALA A 482 -16.16 1.73 -16.71
CA ALA A 482 -15.42 0.62 -16.14
C ALA A 482 -16.38 -0.32 -15.39
N THR A 483 -17.24 -1.00 -16.15
CA THR A 483 -18.42 -1.73 -15.65
C THR A 483 -18.11 -2.83 -14.63
N THR A 484 -16.90 -3.38 -14.65
CA THR A 484 -16.44 -4.45 -13.74
C THR A 484 -15.42 -3.95 -12.71
N ALA A 485 -15.16 -2.65 -12.62
CA ALA A 485 -14.18 -2.10 -11.68
C ALA A 485 -14.59 -2.32 -10.22
N TYR A 486 -13.65 -2.77 -9.39
CA TYR A 486 -13.81 -2.73 -7.93
C TYR A 486 -13.58 -1.29 -7.44
N PRO A 487 -14.40 -0.75 -6.53
CA PRO A 487 -14.35 0.67 -6.21
C PRO A 487 -13.27 1.07 -5.20
N ILE A 488 -12.72 0.13 -4.41
CA ILE A 488 -11.64 0.41 -3.46
C ILE A 488 -10.32 -0.13 -4.04
N THR A 489 -9.78 0.61 -5.00
CA THR A 489 -8.56 0.24 -5.73
C THR A 489 -7.52 1.35 -5.63
N GLY A 490 -6.25 0.98 -5.66
CA GLY A 490 -5.12 1.89 -5.57
C GLY A 490 -3.86 1.31 -6.20
N THR A 491 -2.73 1.74 -5.65
CA THR A 491 -1.39 1.23 -5.99
C THR A 491 -0.55 1.08 -4.74
N THR A 492 0.50 0.27 -4.82
CA THR A 492 1.70 0.42 -4.00
C THR A 492 2.74 1.15 -4.83
N PHE A 493 3.38 2.16 -4.26
CA PHE A 493 4.48 2.88 -4.88
C PHE A 493 5.81 2.32 -4.40
N LEU A 494 6.76 2.24 -5.32
CA LEU A 494 8.18 2.15 -5.03
C LEU A 494 8.77 3.56 -5.10
N PHE A 495 9.45 3.95 -4.03
CA PHE A 495 10.24 5.16 -3.92
C PHE A 495 11.71 4.80 -4.01
N THR A 496 12.45 5.49 -4.86
CA THR A 496 13.91 5.32 -4.97
C THR A 496 14.58 6.63 -5.35
N TYR A 497 15.90 6.61 -5.43
CA TYR A 497 16.73 7.78 -5.66
C TYR A 497 17.11 7.88 -7.13
N SER A 498 17.08 9.10 -7.69
CA SER A 498 17.58 9.31 -9.05
C SER A 498 19.12 9.32 -9.12
N CYS A 499 19.79 9.50 -7.97
CA CYS A 499 21.24 9.43 -7.88
C CYS A 499 21.73 8.48 -6.78
N LEU A 500 22.51 7.49 -7.18
CA LEU A 500 23.10 6.46 -6.33
C LEU A 500 24.60 6.66 -6.19
N ALA A 501 25.19 6.22 -5.08
CA ALA A 501 26.64 6.33 -4.89
C ALA A 501 27.47 5.31 -5.70
N SER A 502 26.87 4.25 -6.22
CA SER A 502 27.58 3.11 -6.85
C SER A 502 26.98 2.67 -8.18
N ALA A 503 27.85 2.45 -9.18
CA ALA A 503 27.47 1.92 -10.49
C ALA A 503 26.94 0.48 -10.44
N ASN A 504 27.40 -0.31 -9.46
CA ASN A 504 26.85 -1.65 -9.23
C ASN A 504 25.40 -1.55 -8.74
N ARG A 505 25.12 -0.65 -7.79
CA ARG A 505 23.75 -0.40 -7.29
C ARG A 505 22.83 0.11 -8.40
N GLU A 506 23.31 1.02 -9.25
CA GLU A 506 22.58 1.46 -10.45
C GLU A 506 22.21 0.27 -11.34
N THR A 507 23.17 -0.60 -11.65
CA THR A 507 22.94 -1.75 -12.53
C THR A 507 21.89 -2.69 -11.93
N VAL A 508 22.09 -3.10 -10.67
CA VAL A 508 21.20 -4.05 -9.98
C VAL A 508 19.78 -3.48 -9.87
N LEU A 509 19.62 -2.23 -9.45
CA LEU A 509 18.30 -1.61 -9.30
C LEU A 509 17.62 -1.42 -10.65
N THR A 510 18.33 -0.88 -11.65
CA THR A 510 17.73 -0.62 -12.98
C THR A 510 17.38 -1.92 -13.72
N ASP A 511 18.11 -3.00 -13.48
CA ASP A 511 17.78 -4.34 -13.99
C ASP A 511 16.53 -4.92 -13.31
N TYR A 512 16.43 -4.80 -11.98
CA TYR A 512 15.22 -5.20 -11.26
C TYR A 512 13.99 -4.41 -11.73
N LEU A 513 14.09 -3.08 -11.84
CA LEU A 513 12.99 -2.23 -12.33
C LEU A 513 12.65 -2.54 -13.79
N SER A 514 13.65 -2.86 -14.61
CA SER A 514 13.42 -3.33 -15.98
C SER A 514 12.55 -4.58 -15.96
N TRP A 515 12.95 -5.61 -15.22
CA TRP A 515 12.19 -6.87 -15.08
C TRP A 515 10.76 -6.65 -14.55
N LEU A 516 10.59 -5.78 -13.54
CA LEU A 516 9.30 -5.50 -12.92
C LEU A 516 8.28 -4.86 -13.90
N TYR A 517 8.70 -3.87 -14.70
CA TYR A 517 7.74 -3.05 -15.47
C TYR A 517 7.52 -3.50 -16.91
N ASN A 518 8.55 -3.90 -17.67
CA ASN A 518 8.34 -4.39 -19.05
C ASN A 518 9.56 -5.05 -19.69
N GLY A 519 10.53 -5.52 -18.91
CA GLY A 519 11.66 -6.29 -19.40
C GLY A 519 11.23 -7.72 -19.67
N SER A 520 11.48 -8.24 -20.87
CA SER A 520 11.42 -9.69 -21.11
C SER A 520 12.84 -10.22 -21.12
N LEU A 521 13.07 -11.34 -20.45
CA LEU A 521 14.34 -12.05 -20.56
C LEU A 521 14.45 -12.60 -21.99
N SER A 522 15.44 -12.12 -22.77
CA SER A 522 15.74 -12.68 -24.08
C SER A 522 16.83 -13.77 -23.96
N GLY A 523 16.55 -14.94 -24.54
CA GLY A 523 17.45 -16.09 -24.63
C GLY A 523 16.69 -17.42 -24.61
N ALA A 524 17.38 -18.53 -24.87
CA ALA A 524 16.79 -19.87 -24.79
C ALA A 524 16.37 -20.17 -23.34
N ALA A 525 15.29 -20.95 -23.17
CA ALA A 525 14.87 -21.44 -21.85
C ALA A 525 16.06 -22.13 -21.15
N GLY A 526 16.43 -21.65 -19.97
CA GLY A 526 17.56 -22.16 -19.18
C GLY A 526 18.87 -21.38 -19.28
N THR A 527 19.01 -20.44 -20.22
CA THR A 527 20.17 -19.52 -20.32
C THR A 527 19.80 -18.15 -20.95
N PRO A 528 18.88 -17.37 -20.37
CA PRO A 528 18.76 -15.96 -20.74
C PRO A 528 20.09 -15.23 -20.46
N THR A 529 20.48 -14.30 -21.35
CA THR A 529 21.80 -13.61 -21.26
C THR A 529 21.69 -12.09 -21.21
N THR A 530 20.50 -11.53 -21.41
CA THR A 530 20.24 -10.09 -21.38
C THR A 530 18.78 -9.78 -20.99
N ILE A 531 18.57 -8.71 -20.22
CA ILE A 531 17.24 -8.12 -20.03
C ILE A 531 16.91 -7.31 -21.29
N ASN A 532 15.88 -7.71 -22.03
CA ASN A 532 15.37 -6.91 -23.14
C ASN A 532 14.52 -5.76 -22.58
N ARG A 533 15.16 -4.61 -22.34
CA ARG A 533 14.52 -3.36 -21.89
C ARG A 533 13.55 -2.75 -22.92
N ASN A 534 13.45 -3.33 -24.12
CA ASN A 534 12.54 -2.92 -25.20
C ASN A 534 11.35 -3.88 -25.40
N SER A 535 11.13 -4.84 -24.48
CA SER A 535 9.94 -5.69 -24.54
C SER A 535 8.67 -4.87 -24.33
N THR A 536 7.60 -5.24 -25.04
CA THR A 536 6.27 -4.63 -24.90
C THR A 536 5.34 -5.44 -24.00
N LEU A 537 5.83 -6.56 -23.46
CA LEU A 537 5.06 -7.49 -22.62
C LEU A 537 5.70 -7.63 -21.23
N THR A 538 4.88 -7.47 -20.19
CA THR A 538 5.29 -7.72 -18.80
C THR A 538 5.75 -9.16 -18.65
N ASP A 539 6.85 -9.38 -17.93
CA ASP A 539 7.43 -10.70 -17.68
C ASP A 539 6.38 -11.67 -17.11
N PRO A 540 6.23 -12.89 -17.65
CA PRO A 540 5.26 -13.86 -17.17
C PRO A 540 5.42 -14.22 -15.68
N ASN A 541 6.65 -14.18 -15.14
CA ASN A 541 6.90 -14.48 -13.74
C ASN A 541 6.35 -13.37 -12.83
N VAL A 542 6.57 -12.10 -13.19
CA VAL A 542 5.99 -10.95 -12.49
C VAL A 542 4.46 -11.05 -12.47
N LYS A 543 3.85 -11.33 -13.63
CA LYS A 543 2.39 -11.53 -13.72
C LYS A 543 1.91 -12.64 -12.80
N THR A 544 2.62 -13.77 -12.77
CA THR A 544 2.27 -14.93 -11.95
C THR A 544 2.37 -14.62 -10.47
N VAL A 545 3.47 -14.00 -10.03
CA VAL A 545 3.65 -13.61 -8.62
C VAL A 545 2.58 -12.63 -8.18
N LEU A 546 2.31 -11.58 -8.96
CA LEU A 546 1.25 -10.61 -8.64
C LEU A 546 -0.13 -11.27 -8.60
N ALA A 547 -0.44 -12.15 -9.56
CA ALA A 547 -1.72 -12.85 -9.62
C ALA A 547 -1.93 -13.78 -8.42
N LEU A 548 -0.91 -14.51 -7.97
CA LEU A 548 -0.98 -15.35 -6.76
C LEU A 548 -1.34 -14.53 -5.51
N ASN A 549 -0.96 -13.26 -5.49
CA ASN A 549 -1.20 -12.32 -4.39
C ASN A 549 -2.40 -11.39 -4.65
N GLY A 550 -3.26 -11.68 -5.63
CA GLY A 550 -4.47 -10.88 -5.89
C GLY A 550 -4.21 -9.48 -6.45
N PHE A 551 -3.02 -9.24 -6.98
CA PHE A 551 -2.63 -7.98 -7.61
C PHE A 551 -2.57 -8.10 -9.13
N ALA A 552 -2.77 -6.98 -9.81
CA ALA A 552 -2.61 -6.88 -11.25
C ALA A 552 -1.30 -6.15 -11.59
N PRO A 553 -0.59 -6.57 -12.65
CA PRO A 553 0.47 -5.75 -13.22
C PRO A 553 -0.09 -4.41 -13.69
N LEU A 554 0.78 -3.41 -13.78
CA LEU A 554 0.38 -2.12 -14.34
C LEU A 554 -0.01 -2.25 -15.82
N PRO A 555 -0.96 -1.43 -16.31
CA PRO A 555 -1.17 -1.28 -17.74
C PRO A 555 0.14 -0.89 -18.46
N ILE A 556 0.35 -1.40 -19.67
CA ILE A 556 1.54 -1.07 -20.48
C ILE A 556 1.69 0.45 -20.70
N SER A 557 0.58 1.17 -20.77
CA SER A 557 0.56 2.63 -20.87
C SER A 557 1.22 3.33 -19.68
N TRP A 558 1.26 2.69 -18.50
CA TRP A 558 1.95 3.18 -17.30
C TRP A 558 3.37 2.63 -17.18
N ALA A 559 3.57 1.35 -17.48
CA ALA A 559 4.88 0.72 -17.41
C ALA A 559 5.90 1.31 -18.40
N ASN A 560 5.50 1.61 -19.64
CA ASN A 560 6.40 2.12 -20.67
C ASN A 560 7.01 3.50 -20.29
N PRO A 561 6.22 4.50 -19.86
CA PRO A 561 6.78 5.75 -19.35
C PRO A 561 7.72 5.58 -18.16
N ILE A 562 7.48 4.62 -17.25
CA ILE A 562 8.39 4.35 -16.13
C ILE A 562 9.77 3.95 -16.65
N LEU A 563 9.80 2.99 -17.58
CA LEU A 563 11.06 2.52 -18.17
C LEU A 563 11.76 3.62 -18.95
N SER A 564 11.03 4.36 -19.80
CA SER A 564 11.63 5.41 -20.63
C SER A 564 12.21 6.55 -19.80
N ASN A 565 11.54 6.93 -18.71
CA ASN A 565 11.90 8.11 -17.94
C ASN A 565 12.93 7.83 -16.85
N PHE A 566 12.89 6.65 -16.20
CA PHE A 566 13.70 6.38 -15.02
C PHE A 566 14.75 5.28 -15.21
N VAL A 567 14.56 4.36 -16.16
CA VAL A 567 15.41 3.16 -16.27
C VAL A 567 16.32 3.23 -17.51
N ASN A 568 15.80 3.70 -18.64
CA ASN A 568 16.56 3.82 -19.87
C ASN A 568 17.52 5.01 -19.81
N SER A 569 18.77 4.80 -20.26
CA SER A 569 19.92 5.70 -20.02
C SER A 569 19.87 7.07 -20.71
N GLY A 570 18.87 7.34 -21.56
CA GLY A 570 18.78 8.56 -22.36
C GLY A 570 17.96 9.70 -21.73
N ALA A 571 17.17 9.44 -20.69
CA ALA A 571 16.32 10.46 -20.07
C ALA A 571 17.10 11.28 -19.04
N SER A 572 16.81 12.59 -18.95
CA SER A 572 17.40 13.45 -17.91
C SER A 572 17.03 13.04 -16.48
N THR A 573 15.93 12.30 -16.32
CA THR A 573 15.43 11.76 -15.05
C THR A 573 15.89 10.33 -14.76
N SER A 574 16.71 9.72 -15.63
CA SER A 574 17.13 8.33 -15.44
C SER A 574 17.94 8.17 -14.17
N ILE A 575 17.68 7.08 -13.43
CA ILE A 575 18.47 6.68 -12.26
C ILE A 575 19.92 6.45 -12.70
N LYS A 576 20.87 7.10 -12.02
CA LYS A 576 22.31 7.04 -12.32
C LYS A 576 23.18 7.00 -11.06
N SER A 577 24.44 6.64 -11.26
CA SER A 577 25.48 6.64 -10.23
C SER A 577 26.52 7.75 -10.42
N LEU A 578 27.16 8.19 -9.33
CA LEU A 578 28.37 9.03 -9.38
C LEU A 578 29.64 8.17 -9.60
N PRO A 579 30.75 8.72 -10.16
CA PRO A 579 30.99 10.09 -10.64
C PRO A 579 30.87 10.26 -12.18
N GLY A 580 30.44 11.45 -12.63
CA GLY A 580 30.42 11.83 -14.06
C GLY A 580 29.05 11.78 -14.76
N ALA A 581 27.98 11.48 -14.03
CA ALA A 581 26.63 11.38 -14.59
C ALA A 581 25.99 12.76 -14.91
N THR A 582 25.29 12.84 -16.05
CA THR A 582 24.64 14.05 -16.61
C THR A 582 23.11 13.95 -16.66
N GLN A 583 22.53 12.95 -15.98
CA GLN A 583 21.08 12.67 -15.92
C GLN A 583 20.53 12.91 -14.50
N GLY A 584 19.92 11.91 -13.84
CA GLY A 584 19.33 12.03 -12.51
C GLY A 584 20.28 12.53 -11.40
N CYS A 585 21.59 12.46 -11.64
CA CYS A 585 22.64 12.99 -10.76
C CYS A 585 23.07 14.43 -11.06
N THR A 586 22.42 15.15 -11.98
CA THR A 586 22.85 16.51 -12.36
C THR A 586 22.76 17.47 -11.16
N GLY A 587 23.90 18.05 -10.77
CA GLY A 587 23.97 18.98 -9.63
C GLY A 587 23.90 18.32 -8.26
N VAL A 588 23.96 16.99 -8.19
CA VAL A 588 23.96 16.24 -6.94
C VAL A 588 25.40 16.13 -6.41
N THR A 589 25.59 16.45 -5.14
CA THR A 589 26.92 16.45 -4.49
C THR A 589 27.19 15.19 -3.66
N GLY A 590 26.16 14.37 -3.44
CA GLY A 590 26.24 13.07 -2.80
C GLY A 590 25.69 11.95 -3.68
N GLY A 591 25.52 10.77 -3.10
CA GLY A 591 24.72 9.68 -3.66
C GLY A 591 24.02 8.97 -2.50
N ALA A 592 22.82 8.46 -2.75
CA ALA A 592 22.16 7.58 -1.78
C ALA A 592 22.93 6.28 -1.59
#